data_AF-K0I2K6-F1
#
_entry.id   AF-K0I2K6-F1
#
_cell.length_a   1.000
_cell.length_b   1.000
_cell.length_c   1.000
_cell.angle_alpha   90.00
_cell.angle_beta   90.00
_cell.angle_gamma   90.00
#
_symmetry.space_group_name_H-M   'P 1'
#
loop_
_entity.id
_entity.type
_entity.pdbx_description
1 polymer ?
#
loop_
_entity_poly.entity_id
_entity_poly.type
_entity_poly.pdbx_seq_one_letter_code
_entity_poly.pdbx_strand_id
1 'polypeptide(L)'
;MFTALAWNADASAERDRAQVRAFRAEHPCPATGRTRGACPGYHVDHITPLCAGGADRPGNMQWIAREDHRFKTLVDVRECRKMKRENR
;
A
#
# COMPACT_ATOMS: atom_id res chain seq x y z
N MET A 1 -4.03 -34.46 -13.17
CA MET A 1 -4.13 -34.04 -11.76
C MET A 1 -3.88 -32.55 -11.71
N PHE A 2 -4.94 -31.73 -11.65
CA PHE A 2 -4.80 -30.28 -11.52
C PHE A 2 -4.62 -29.95 -10.04
N THR A 3 -3.43 -29.51 -9.64
CA THR A 3 -3.20 -28.95 -8.31
C THR A 3 -3.84 -27.57 -8.26
N ALA A 4 -5.00 -27.47 -7.61
CA ALA A 4 -5.58 -26.19 -7.25
C ALA A 4 -4.66 -25.51 -6.24
N LEU A 5 -4.00 -24.43 -6.65
CA LEU A 5 -3.36 -23.49 -5.74
C LEU A 5 -4.47 -22.78 -4.98
N ALA A 6 -4.58 -23.07 -3.68
CA ALA A 6 -5.51 -22.40 -2.79
C ALA A 6 -5.17 -20.91 -2.77
N TRP A 7 -6.14 -20.08 -3.19
CA TRP A 7 -6.08 -18.64 -3.00
C TRP A 7 -6.23 -18.40 -1.50
N ASN A 8 -5.13 -18.13 -0.80
CA ASN A 8 -5.22 -17.63 0.56
C ASN A 8 -5.94 -16.28 0.48
N ALA A 9 -7.21 -16.28 0.88
CA ALA A 9 -7.93 -15.08 1.24
C ALA A 9 -7.32 -14.58 2.55
N ASP A 10 -6.14 -13.98 2.46
CA ASP A 10 -5.50 -13.41 3.63
C ASP A 10 -6.35 -12.23 4.08
N ALA A 11 -6.89 -12.39 5.29
CA ALA A 11 -7.45 -11.33 6.09
C ALA A 11 -6.54 -10.10 5.96
N SER A 12 -7.11 -8.90 5.85
CA SER A 12 -6.40 -7.62 5.85
C SER A 12 -5.27 -7.65 6.89
N ALA A 13 -4.07 -8.04 6.47
CA ALA A 13 -2.92 -8.12 7.35
C ALA A 13 -2.72 -6.71 7.87
N GLU A 14 -2.70 -6.57 9.19
CA GLU A 14 -2.42 -5.30 9.82
C GLU A 14 -1.13 -4.75 9.21
N ARG A 15 -1.18 -3.51 8.67
CA ARG A 15 -0.05 -2.93 7.93
C ARG A 15 1.23 -3.05 8.75
N ASP A 16 2.26 -3.69 8.19
CA ASP A 16 3.51 -3.90 8.90
C ASP A 16 4.34 -2.61 8.90
N ARG A 17 4.38 -1.98 10.08
CA ARG A 17 5.17 -0.76 10.31
C ARG A 17 6.67 -0.97 10.07
N ALA A 18 7.17 -2.21 10.15
CA ALA A 18 8.56 -2.52 9.81
C ALA A 18 8.83 -2.34 8.31
N GLN A 19 7.88 -2.69 7.43
CA GLN A 19 8.03 -2.49 5.98
C GLN A 19 8.03 -1.00 5.63
N VAL A 20 7.19 -0.21 6.29
CA VAL A 20 7.21 1.26 6.14
C VAL A 20 8.56 1.83 6.60
N ARG A 21 9.14 1.32 7.69
CA ARG A 21 10.47 1.75 8.14
C ARG A 21 11.57 1.34 7.16
N ALA A 22 11.50 0.14 6.59
CA ALA A 22 12.45 -0.33 5.58
C ALA A 22 12.39 0.53 4.31
N PHE A 23 11.18 0.76 3.78
CA PHE A 23 10.97 1.68 2.66
C PHE A 23 11.58 3.06 2.92
N ARG A 24 11.32 3.65 4.09
CA ARG A 24 11.85 4.97 4.44
C ARG A 24 13.36 5.02 4.65
N ALA A 25 14.00 3.88 4.93
CA ALA A 25 15.45 3.81 5.04
C ALA A 25 16.12 3.86 3.66
N GLU A 26 15.50 3.24 2.66
CA GLU A 26 15.97 3.22 1.27
C GLU A 26 15.51 4.45 0.47
N HIS A 27 14.34 5.00 0.82
CA HIS A 27 13.72 6.14 0.14
C HIS A 27 13.47 7.27 1.16
N PRO A 28 14.44 8.18 1.38
CA PRO A 28 14.28 9.30 2.30
C PRO A 28 13.10 10.19 1.93
N CYS A 29 12.58 10.91 2.93
CA CYS A 29 11.46 11.85 2.75
C CYS A 29 11.78 12.89 1.66
N PRO A 30 10.92 13.07 0.62
CA PRO A 30 11.16 14.03 -0.45
C PRO A 30 11.28 15.48 0.03
N ALA A 31 10.54 15.85 1.09
CA ALA A 31 10.54 17.22 1.61
C ALA A 31 11.73 17.54 2.54
N THR A 32 12.38 16.55 3.15
CA THR A 32 13.39 16.80 4.20
C THR A 32 14.69 16.04 4.02
N GLY A 33 14.74 15.06 3.10
CA GLY A 33 15.86 14.13 2.96
C GLY A 33 16.06 13.19 4.15
N ARG A 34 15.17 13.20 5.15
CA ARG A 34 15.30 12.39 6.36
C ARG A 34 14.65 11.02 6.19
N THR A 35 15.31 9.98 6.70
CA THR A 35 14.76 8.62 6.76
C THR A 35 13.81 8.43 7.94
N ARG A 36 13.88 9.30 8.96
CA ARG A 36 13.07 9.24 10.20
C ARG A 36 12.30 10.55 10.44
N GLY A 37 11.24 10.47 11.26
CA GLY A 37 10.40 11.62 11.61
C GLY A 37 9.21 11.84 10.67
N ALA A 38 8.61 13.02 10.73
CA ALA A 38 7.53 13.40 9.81
C ALA A 38 8.07 13.73 8.41
N CYS A 39 7.24 13.52 7.39
CA CYS A 39 7.49 14.01 6.03
C CYS A 39 6.39 15.00 5.64
N PRO A 40 6.60 16.31 5.82
CA PRO A 40 5.57 17.31 5.52
C PRO A 40 5.13 17.23 4.06
N GLY A 41 3.82 17.19 3.82
CA GLY A 41 3.27 17.16 2.47
C GLY A 41 3.21 15.77 1.80
N TYR A 42 3.75 14.72 2.42
CA TYR A 42 3.79 13.38 1.82
C TYR A 42 3.32 12.27 2.77
N HIS A 43 2.80 11.20 2.18
CA HIS A 43 2.49 9.93 2.84
C HIS A 43 3.23 8.77 2.17
N VAL A 44 3.49 7.71 2.93
CA VAL A 44 3.83 6.41 2.35
C VAL A 44 2.53 5.70 2.02
N ASP A 45 2.36 5.30 0.77
CA ASP A 45 1.20 4.56 0.30
C ASP A 45 1.63 3.38 -0.57
N HIS A 46 0.72 2.42 -0.75
CA HIS A 46 0.97 1.28 -1.61
C HIS A 46 0.69 1.62 -3.07
N ILE A 47 1.58 1.26 -4.00
CA ILE A 47 1.40 1.48 -5.44
C ILE A 47 0.16 0.71 -5.92
N THR A 48 0.17 -0.61 -5.70
CA THR A 48 -1.00 -1.46 -5.86
C THR A 48 -1.69 -1.62 -4.50
N PRO A 49 -2.99 -1.31 -4.36
CA PRO A 49 -3.67 -1.40 -3.08
C PRO A 49 -3.73 -2.85 -2.58
N LEU A 50 -3.58 -3.04 -1.26
CA LEU A 50 -3.57 -4.37 -0.63
C LEU A 50 -4.83 -5.18 -0.95
N CYS A 51 -5.99 -4.52 -1.02
CA CYS A 51 -7.26 -5.17 -1.34
C CYS A 51 -7.36 -5.67 -2.79
N ALA A 52 -6.48 -5.21 -3.68
CA ALA A 52 -6.32 -5.73 -5.03
C ALA A 52 -5.16 -6.74 -5.14
N GLY A 53 -4.63 -7.24 -4.02
CA GLY A 53 -3.51 -8.18 -4.00
C GLY A 53 -2.13 -7.54 -3.98
N GLY A 54 -2.04 -6.23 -3.76
CA GLY A 54 -0.76 -5.55 -3.58
C GLY A 54 0.00 -6.11 -2.37
N ALA A 55 1.32 -6.29 -2.51
CA ALA A 55 2.17 -6.76 -1.41
C ALA A 55 2.37 -5.66 -0.37
N ASP A 56 2.32 -6.00 0.92
CA ASP A 56 2.75 -5.09 1.99
C ASP A 56 4.27 -5.18 2.15
N ARG A 57 5.02 -4.62 1.18
CA ARG A 57 6.49 -4.66 1.10
C ARG A 57 7.03 -3.36 0.51
N PRO A 58 8.28 -2.96 0.80
CA PRO A 58 8.89 -1.73 0.27
C PRO A 58 8.79 -1.59 -1.24
N GLY A 59 8.93 -2.71 -1.99
CA GLY A 59 8.82 -2.71 -3.45
C GLY A 59 7.43 -2.35 -4.00
N ASN A 60 6.39 -2.33 -3.16
CA ASN A 60 5.05 -1.87 -3.51
C ASN A 60 4.68 -0.59 -2.73
N MET A 61 5.64 0.13 -2.18
CA MET A 61 5.41 1.39 -1.47
C MET A 61 5.96 2.57 -2.26
N GLN A 62 5.36 3.74 -2.08
CA GLN A 62 5.80 4.99 -2.68
C GLN A 62 5.54 6.17 -1.75
N TRP A 63 6.34 7.23 -1.91
CA TRP A 63 5.95 8.54 -1.42
C TRP A 63 4.91 9.14 -2.35
N ILE A 64 3.82 9.63 -1.79
CA ILE A 64 2.75 10.30 -2.53
C ILE A 64 2.40 11.62 -1.84
N ALA A 65 2.12 12.66 -2.62
CA ALA A 65 1.69 13.93 -2.07
C ALA A 65 0.33 13.78 -1.36
N ARG A 66 0.08 14.59 -0.34
CA ARG A 66 -1.17 14.53 0.45
C ARG A 66 -2.44 14.65 -0.41
N GLU A 67 -2.41 15.51 -1.42
CA GLU A 67 -3.55 15.75 -2.32
C GLU A 67 -3.80 14.53 -3.22
N ASP A 68 -2.75 14.01 -3.84
CA ASP A 68 -2.80 12.80 -4.67
C ASP A 68 -3.24 11.57 -3.87
N HIS A 69 -2.75 11.42 -2.65
CA HIS A 69 -3.13 10.33 -1.75
C HIS A 69 -4.64 10.33 -1.48
N ARG A 70 -5.26 11.50 -1.31
CA ARG A 70 -6.70 11.62 -1.10
C ARG A 70 -7.48 11.13 -2.32
N PHE A 71 -7.06 11.53 -3.52
CA PHE A 71 -7.70 11.10 -4.77
C PHE A 71 -7.53 9.59 -4.98
N LYS A 72 -6.30 9.08 -4.86
CA LYS A 72 -6.00 7.66 -4.98
C LYS A 72 -6.80 6.82 -3.99
N THR A 73 -6.84 7.20 -2.72
CA THR A 73 -7.63 6.49 -1.68
C THR A 73 -9.11 6.41 -2.07
N LEU A 74 -9.69 7.48 -2.61
CA LEU A 74 -11.09 7.49 -3.06
C LEU A 74 -11.34 6.49 -4.20
N VAL A 75 -10.43 6.42 -5.17
CA VAL A 75 -10.50 5.49 -6.30
C VAL A 75 -10.30 4.05 -5.82
N ASP A 76 -9.24 3.78 -5.06
CA ASP A 76 -8.90 2.44 -4.57
C ASP A 76 -10.02 1.84 -3.72
N VAL A 77 -10.64 2.63 -2.84
CA VAL A 77 -11.77 2.16 -2.02
C VAL A 77 -12.97 1.80 -2.89
N ARG A 78 -13.23 2.54 -3.97
CA ARG A 78 -14.31 2.24 -4.90
C ARG A 78 -14.04 0.93 -5.65
N GLU A 79 -12.86 0.79 -6.24
CA GLU A 79 -12.50 -0.39 -7.01
C GLU A 79 -12.43 -1.64 -6.13
N CYS A 80 -11.82 -1.53 -4.95
CA CYS A 80 -11.79 -2.65 -4.02
C CYS A 80 -13.17 -3.07 -3.51
N ARG A 81 -14.12 -2.14 -3.38
CA ARG A 81 -15.53 -2.49 -3.06
C ARG A 81 -16.20 -3.23 -4.21
N LYS A 82 -15.89 -2.87 -5.46
CA LYS A 82 -16.38 -3.56 -6.66
C LYS A 82 -15.81 -4.98 -6.74
N MET A 83 -14.49 -5.13 -6.64
CA MET A 83 -13.81 -6.43 -6.63
C MET A 83 -14.35 -7.36 -5.53
N LYS A 84 -14.57 -6.83 -4.32
CA LYS A 84 -15.16 -7.61 -3.21
C LYS A 84 -16.58 -8.12 -3.50
N ARG A 85 -17.34 -7.45 -4.35
CA ARG A 85 -18.69 -7.90 -4.77
C ARG A 85 -18.61 -8.95 -5.86
N GLU A 86 -17.67 -8.82 -6.78
CA GLU A 86 -17.46 -9.76 -7.89
C GLU A 86 -16.84 -11.08 -7.40
N ASN A 87 -15.99 -11.02 -6.37
CA ASN A 87 -15.33 -12.19 -5.77
C ASN A 87 -16.17 -12.86 -4.66
N ARG A 88 -17.43 -12.47 -4.48
CA ARG A 88 -18.37 -13.07 -3.51
C ARG A 88 -19.28 -14.05 -4.23
#